data_AF-A0A351QW85-F1
#
_entry.id   AF-A0A351QW85-F1
#
_cell.length_a   1.000
_cell.length_b   1.000
_cell.length_c   1.000
_cell.angle_alpha   90.00
_cell.angle_beta   90.00
_cell.angle_gamma   90.00
#
_symmetry.space_group_name_H-M   'P 1'
#
loop_
_entity.id
_entity.type
_entity.pdbx_description
1 polymer ?
#
loop_
_entity_poly.entity_id
_entity_poly.type
_entity_poly.pdbx_seq_one_letter_code
_entity_poly.pdbx_strand_id
1 'polypeptide(L)' 'QGSGKVQGHLIGGCIDVLEMLKGTEVWPSSDMWKDGILFLETSEDKPEPTYLECWLRNYGAQGILQNINGIVFG' A
#
# COMPACT_ATOMS: atom_id res chain seq x y z
N GLN A 1 6.45 10.76 10.12
CA GLN A 1 5.56 11.56 9.26
C GLN A 1 6.41 12.48 8.40
N GLY A 2 6.09 12.64 7.11
CA GLY A 2 6.84 13.46 6.16
C GLY A 2 6.51 14.96 6.23
N SER A 3 7.29 15.78 5.53
CA SER A 3 7.08 17.23 5.40
C SER A 3 7.00 17.64 3.93
N GLY A 4 6.22 18.69 3.63
CA GLY A 4 6.09 19.25 2.27
C GLY A 4 4.85 18.79 1.50
N LYS A 5 4.81 19.14 0.22
CA LYS A 5 3.76 18.75 -0.73
C LYS A 5 4.34 17.75 -1.72
N VAL A 6 3.66 16.62 -1.89
CA VAL A 6 4.04 15.57 -2.82
C VAL A 6 2.93 15.33 -3.84
N GLN A 7 3.28 14.74 -4.98
CA GLN A 7 2.35 14.39 -6.05
C GLN A 7 2.71 13.01 -6.60
N GLY A 8 1.73 12.31 -7.15
CA GLY A 8 1.91 10.98 -7.73
C GLY A 8 0.58 10.43 -8.25
N HIS A 9 0.62 9.39 -9.08
CA HIS A 9 -0.60 8.68 -9.46
C HIS A 9 -1.11 7.83 -8.29
N LEU A 10 -2.43 7.67 -8.20
CA LEU A 10 -3.04 6.87 -7.15
C LEU A 10 -2.92 5.39 -7.46
N ILE A 11 -2.55 4.60 -6.45
CA ILE A 11 -2.56 3.13 -6.50
C ILE A 11 -2.88 2.59 -5.10
N GLY A 12 -3.71 1.55 -4.99
CA GLY A 12 -4.15 1.02 -3.69
C GLY A 12 -5.60 0.55 -3.69
N GLY A 13 -6.24 0.57 -2.51
CA GLY A 13 -7.59 0.07 -2.28
C GLY A 13 -7.75 -0.54 -0.88
N CYS A 14 -8.73 -1.43 -0.74
CA CYS A 14 -8.94 -2.23 0.47
C CYS A 14 -7.72 -3.09 0.75
N ILE A 15 -7.05 -2.88 1.88
CA ILE A 15 -5.82 -3.59 2.20
C ILE A 15 -6.06 -5.09 2.34
N ASP A 16 -7.21 -5.49 2.88
CA ASP A 16 -7.66 -6.87 3.01
C ASP A 16 -7.69 -7.60 1.64
N VAL A 17 -8.23 -6.93 0.62
CA VAL A 17 -8.34 -7.47 -0.74
C VAL A 17 -6.99 -7.44 -1.45
N LEU A 18 -6.18 -6.40 -1.25
CA LEU A 18 -4.84 -6.32 -1.84
C LEU A 18 -3.93 -7.47 -1.38
N GLU A 19 -4.07 -7.96 -0.15
CA GLU A 19 -3.33 -9.14 0.30
C GLU A 19 -3.63 -10.39 -0.54
N MET A 20 -4.86 -10.55 -1.05
CA MET A 20 -5.24 -11.68 -1.90
C MET A 20 -4.59 -11.64 -3.29
N LEU A 21 -4.15 -10.46 -3.72
CA LEU A 21 -3.50 -10.28 -5.02
C LEU A 21 -1.98 -10.53 -4.96
N LYS A 22 -1.36 -10.44 -3.79
CA LYS A 22 0.09 -10.56 -3.63
C LYS A 22 0.61 -11.92 -4.10
N GLY A 23 1.68 -11.89 -4.90
CA GLY A 23 2.29 -13.10 -5.48
C GLY A 23 1.55 -13.68 -6.68
N THR A 24 0.43 -13.08 -7.10
CA THR A 24 -0.27 -13.43 -8.34
C THR A 24 0.23 -12.58 -9.51
N GLU A 25 -0.10 -12.99 -10.74
CA GLU A 25 0.20 -12.21 -11.96
C GLU A 25 -0.54 -10.85 -12.03
N VAL A 26 -1.59 -10.68 -11.20
CA VAL A 26 -2.36 -9.45 -11.12
C VAL A 26 -1.69 -8.41 -10.20
N TRP A 27 -0.73 -8.83 -9.37
CA TRP A 27 -0.01 -7.89 -8.50
C TRP A 27 0.79 -6.89 -9.34
N PRO A 28 0.64 -5.56 -9.08
CA PRO A 28 1.33 -4.55 -9.88
C PRO A 28 2.84 -4.73 -9.88
N SER A 29 3.44 -4.60 -11.06
CA SER A 29 4.91 -4.60 -11.22
C SER A 29 5.56 -3.48 -10.40
N SER A 30 6.85 -3.64 -10.06
CA SER A 30 7.60 -2.66 -9.26
C SER A 30 7.51 -1.23 -9.79
N ASP A 31 7.53 -1.07 -11.11
CA ASP A 31 7.53 0.24 -11.78
C ASP A 31 6.20 0.98 -11.60
N MET A 32 5.09 0.27 -11.40
CA MET A 32 3.79 0.89 -11.17
C MET A 32 3.67 1.57 -9.81
N TRP A 33 4.51 1.19 -8.83
CA TRP A 33 4.52 1.80 -7.51
C TRP A 33 5.35 3.09 -7.45
N LYS A 34 6.30 3.24 -8.37
CA LYS A 34 7.25 4.34 -8.37
C LYS A 34 6.55 5.69 -8.52
N ASP A 35 6.93 6.65 -7.68
CA ASP A 35 6.37 8.00 -7.66
C ASP A 35 4.85 8.04 -7.39
N GLY A 36 4.25 6.93 -6.94
CA GLY A 36 2.82 6.81 -6.67
C GLY A 36 2.40 7.35 -5.30
N ILE A 37 1.11 7.59 -5.11
CA ILE A 37 0.48 7.82 -3.82
C ILE A 37 -0.35 6.58 -3.47
N LEU A 38 0.11 5.86 -2.44
CA LEU A 38 -0.55 4.65 -1.95
C LEU A 38 -1.80 5.05 -1.14
N PHE A 39 -2.98 4.56 -1.50
CA PHE A 39 -4.19 4.75 -0.70
C PHE A 39 -4.68 3.41 -0.13
N LEU A 40 -4.82 3.32 1.18
CA LEU A 40 -5.26 2.11 1.87
C LEU A 40 -6.50 2.40 2.72
N GLU A 41 -7.44 1.47 2.73
CA GLU A 41 -8.54 1.43 3.68
C GLU A 41 -8.70 0.00 4.22
N THR A 42 -9.37 -0.13 5.35
CA THR A 42 -9.75 -1.44 5.92
C THR A 42 -11.19 -1.76 5.60
N SER A 43 -11.45 -3.04 5.34
CA SER A 43 -12.81 -3.56 5.14
C SER A 43 -13.72 -3.43 6.38
N GLU A 44 -15.00 -3.76 6.19
CA GLU A 44 -15.98 -3.89 7.26
C GLU A 44 -15.66 -4.98 8.29
N ASP A 45 -14.78 -5.93 7.93
CA ASP A 45 -14.37 -7.05 8.78
C ASP A 45 -13.45 -6.62 9.93
N LYS A 46 -12.94 -5.38 9.89
CA LYS A 46 -12.12 -4.76 10.95
C LYS A 46 -10.95 -5.66 11.33
N PRO A 47 -9.95 -5.82 10.44
CA PRO A 47 -8.81 -6.67 10.72
C PRO A 47 -8.11 -6.24 12.01
N GLU A 48 -7.64 -7.22 12.79
CA GLU A 48 -6.88 -6.94 14.00
C GLU A 48 -5.65 -6.06 13.67
N PRO A 49 -5.26 -5.10 14.54
CA PRO A 49 -4.14 -4.20 14.26
C PRO A 49 -2.82 -4.90 13.92
N THR A 50 -2.62 -6.12 14.43
CA THR A 50 -1.44 -6.96 14.13
C THR A 50 -1.38 -7.37 12.66
N TYR A 51 -2.52 -7.55 11.99
CA TYR A 51 -2.55 -7.80 10.54
C TYR A 51 -2.11 -6.56 9.76
N LEU A 52 -2.66 -5.39 10.09
CA LEU A 52 -2.25 -4.13 9.47
C LEU A 52 -0.73 -3.90 9.58
N GLU A 53 -0.16 -4.17 10.76
CA GLU A 53 1.28 -4.13 10.97
C GLU A 53 2.05 -5.12 10.07
N CYS A 54 1.62 -6.37 10.01
CA CYS A 54 2.24 -7.40 9.17
C CYS A 54 2.16 -7.03 7.68
N TRP A 55 1.03 -6.53 7.22
CA TRP A 55 0.82 -6.11 5.84
C TRP A 55 1.73 -4.94 5.48
N LEU A 56 1.77 -3.89 6.30
CA LEU A 56 2.67 -2.74 6.09
C LEU A 56 4.16 -3.14 6.10
N ARG A 57 4.57 -4.07 6.98
CA ARG A 57 5.91 -4.66 6.94
C ARG A 57 6.17 -5.36 5.61
N ASN A 58 5.19 -6.08 5.08
CA ASN A 58 5.30 -6.75 3.77
C ASN A 58 5.41 -5.72 2.62
N TYR A 59 4.64 -4.62 2.62
CA TYR A 59 4.82 -3.53 1.64
C TYR A 59 6.24 -2.94 1.72
N GLY A 60 6.79 -2.77 2.92
CA GLY A 60 8.18 -2.33 3.11
C GLY A 60 9.21 -3.34 2.61
N ALA A 61 8.97 -4.64 2.82
CA ALA A 61 9.85 -5.72 2.35
C ALA A 61 9.86 -5.86 0.82
N GLN A 62 8.74 -5.54 0.16
CA GLN A 62 8.64 -5.50 -1.30
C GLN A 62 9.29 -4.25 -1.93
N GLY A 63 9.77 -3.29 -1.13
CA GLY A 63 10.30 -2.03 -1.63
C GLY A 63 9.24 -0.99 -2.00
N ILE A 64 7.95 -1.27 -1.77
CA ILE A 64 6.85 -0.39 -2.19
C ILE A 64 6.89 0.91 -1.39
N LEU A 65 7.06 0.83 -0.06
CA LEU A 65 7.07 2.01 0.82
C LEU A 65 8.25 2.97 0.56
N GLN A 66 9.31 2.47 -0.08
CA GLN A 66 10.50 3.24 -0.46
C GLN A 66 10.34 3.92 -1.83
N ASN A 67 9.43 3.44 -2.67
CA ASN A 67 9.23 3.91 -4.05
C ASN A 67 8.02 4.84 -4.22
N ILE A 68 7.09 4.85 -3.26
CA ILE A 68 5.94 5.77 -3.26
C ILE A 68 6.32 7.15 -2.71
N ASN A 69 5.63 8.18 -3.20
CA ASN A 69 5.79 9.56 -2.74
C ASN A 69 4.98 9.86 -1.47
N GLY A 70 3.98 9.04 -1.15
CA GLY A 70 3.15 9.21 0.04
C GLY A 70 2.14 8.09 0.22
N ILE A 71 1.58 8.03 1.42
CA ILE A 71 0.52 7.09 1.79
C ILE A 71 -0.63 7.86 2.46
N VAL A 72 -1.86 7.49 2.12
CA VAL A 72 -3.08 8.00 2.75
C VAL A 72 -3.94 6.84 3.25
N PHE A 73 -4.60 7.04 4.38
CA PHE A 73 -5.53 6.06 4.97
C PHE A 73 -6.95 6.61 4.95
N GLY A 74 -7.89 5.78 4.49
CA GLY A 74 -9.33 6.04 4.48
C GLY A 74 -10.03 5.63 5.76
#